data_AF-G1V6I9-F1
#
_entry.id   AF-G1V6I9-F1
#
_cell.length_a   1.000
_cell.length_b   1.000
_cell.length_c   1.000
_cell.angle_alpha   90.00
_cell.angle_beta   90.00
_cell.angle_gamma   90.00
#
_symmetry.space_group_name_H-M   'P 1'
#
loop_
_entity.id
_entity.type
_entity.pdbx_description
1 polymer ?
#
loop_
_entity_poly.entity_id
_entity_poly.type
_entity_poly.pdbx_seq_one_letter_code
_entity_poly.pdbx_strand_id
1 'polypeptide(L)'
;MIYRLVCAFIIISLSTFMPFLASANETSSRNPNFFDTPDTCNGWFCYKDFKEPDSLQNNKDNQASIFTGTIDWEKVWTIPPEELKTLINETLSWAQQAPDDENRMLTYLSLQGVAMRRAKTFQEAWSAAILKYPILDEVVQRSPTTAATNLEIIAEREDRRKAISQMRDQMGLIFFFSPACAYCEKEKAIISSFIDKWDWKNLTAINIHEHPDLAAEYGVQVVPDIWVVGNTDQGIRQTRLKAGLAEHADIERGLLSAWNQWFGKNAYERPEMVENLVPFKEFLKSSKAGR
;
A
#
# COMPACT_ATOMS: atom_id res chain seq x y z
N MET A 1 -50.08 -7.48 -69.10
CA MET A 1 -51.28 -8.21 -69.52
C MET A 1 -51.08 -9.68 -69.12
N ILE A 2 -51.88 -10.18 -68.16
CA ILE A 2 -52.17 -11.61 -67.83
C ILE A 2 -51.04 -12.38 -67.11
N TYR A 3 -51.03 -12.64 -65.78
CA TYR A 3 -51.82 -13.53 -64.88
C TYR A 3 -51.60 -15.06 -65.00
N ARG A 4 -51.16 -15.70 -63.90
CA ARG A 4 -51.75 -16.88 -63.16
C ARG A 4 -50.66 -17.60 -62.32
N LEU A 5 -50.71 -17.68 -60.96
CA LEU A 5 -51.56 -18.51 -60.05
C LEU A 5 -51.58 -20.00 -60.50
N VAL A 6 -51.35 -21.06 -59.70
CA VAL A 6 -51.60 -21.33 -58.27
C VAL A 6 -51.14 -22.77 -57.89
N CYS A 7 -50.73 -22.97 -56.63
CA CYS A 7 -50.80 -24.15 -55.71
C CYS A 7 -50.42 -25.58 -56.20
N ALA A 8 -50.05 -26.60 -55.41
CA ALA A 8 -50.22 -26.96 -54.00
C ALA A 8 -49.25 -28.15 -53.70
N PHE A 9 -48.49 -28.19 -52.59
CA PHE A 9 -48.74 -28.90 -51.31
C PHE A 9 -48.12 -30.34 -51.14
N ILE A 10 -47.22 -30.48 -50.13
CA ILE A 10 -46.90 -31.61 -49.16
C ILE A 10 -46.45 -32.97 -49.80
N ILE A 11 -45.45 -33.77 -49.35
CA ILE A 11 -45.04 -34.28 -48.02
C ILE A 11 -43.56 -34.77 -48.00
N ILE A 12 -43.01 -34.67 -46.80
CA ILE A 12 -41.72 -35.00 -46.16
C ILE A 12 -41.18 -36.45 -46.34
N SER A 13 -39.86 -36.60 -46.53
CA SER A 13 -38.99 -37.65 -45.94
C SER A 13 -37.51 -37.26 -46.13
N LEU A 14 -36.82 -36.73 -45.12
CA LEU A 14 -35.94 -37.40 -44.14
C LEU A 14 -34.80 -38.26 -44.73
N SER A 15 -33.66 -37.62 -45.05
CA SER A 15 -32.37 -38.30 -45.20
C SER A 15 -31.21 -37.41 -44.72
N THR A 16 -30.68 -37.79 -43.56
CA THR A 16 -29.32 -37.60 -43.01
C THR A 16 -28.34 -36.73 -43.81
N PHE A 17 -28.00 -35.56 -43.27
CA PHE A 17 -26.77 -34.84 -43.59
C PHE A 17 -25.95 -34.64 -42.31
N MET A 18 -24.75 -35.20 -42.34
CA MET A 18 -23.71 -35.17 -41.30
C MET A 18 -23.26 -33.71 -41.06
N PRO A 19 -23.36 -33.15 -39.84
CA PRO A 19 -22.79 -31.83 -39.58
C PRO A 19 -21.27 -31.97 -39.37
N PHE A 20 -20.51 -31.52 -40.37
CA PHE A 20 -19.11 -31.21 -40.25
C PHE A 20 -18.97 -30.06 -39.24
N LEU A 21 -18.49 -30.35 -38.04
CA LEU A 21 -18.11 -29.34 -37.05
C LEU A 21 -16.85 -28.61 -37.56
N ALA A 22 -17.06 -27.53 -38.32
CA ALA A 22 -16.05 -26.51 -38.50
C ALA A 22 -15.94 -25.71 -37.20
N SER A 23 -15.01 -26.12 -36.33
CA SER A 23 -14.56 -25.29 -35.21
C SER A 23 -13.82 -24.09 -35.78
N ALA A 24 -14.51 -22.95 -35.89
CA ALA A 24 -13.84 -21.67 -36.02
C ALA A 24 -13.09 -21.42 -34.70
N ASN A 25 -11.78 -21.65 -34.71
CA ASN A 25 -10.91 -21.31 -33.60
C ASN A 25 -10.75 -19.79 -33.62
N GLU A 26 -11.58 -19.07 -32.86
CA GLU A 26 -11.39 -17.64 -32.63
C GLU A 26 -10.07 -17.46 -31.88
N THR A 27 -9.06 -16.98 -32.61
CA THR A 27 -7.86 -16.38 -32.03
C THR A 27 -8.26 -15.13 -31.26
N SER A 28 -8.65 -15.31 -30.00
CA SER A 28 -8.73 -14.26 -28.99
C SER A 28 -7.32 -13.75 -28.71
N SER A 29 -6.90 -12.67 -29.38
CA SER A 29 -5.74 -11.88 -28.98
C SER A 29 -6.04 -11.17 -27.65
N ARG A 30 -5.88 -11.87 -26.52
CA ARG A 30 -5.76 -11.23 -25.21
C ARG A 30 -4.43 -10.50 -25.18
N ASN A 31 -4.46 -9.19 -24.98
CA ASN A 31 -3.32 -8.46 -24.44
C ASN A 31 -2.90 -9.17 -23.14
N PRO A 32 -1.63 -9.54 -22.96
CA PRO A 32 -1.20 -10.17 -21.72
C PRO A 32 -1.39 -9.15 -20.59
N ASN A 33 -2.23 -9.49 -19.61
CA ASN A 33 -2.34 -8.66 -18.42
C ASN A 33 -1.02 -8.73 -17.66
N PHE A 34 -0.76 -7.69 -16.86
CA PHE A 34 0.40 -7.57 -15.96
C PHE A 34 0.68 -8.81 -15.08
N PHE A 35 -0.32 -9.69 -14.89
CA PHE A 35 -0.21 -10.92 -14.11
C PHE A 35 0.08 -12.19 -14.95
N ASP A 36 -0.03 -12.12 -16.28
CA ASP A 36 0.03 -13.28 -17.18
C ASP A 36 1.48 -13.60 -17.65
N THR A 37 2.46 -12.77 -17.31
CA THR A 37 3.88 -13.00 -17.61
C THR A 37 4.67 -13.27 -16.32
N PRO A 38 4.91 -14.54 -15.94
CA PRO A 38 5.62 -14.90 -14.71
C PRO A 38 7.07 -14.39 -14.67
N ASP A 39 7.63 -14.02 -15.83
CA ASP A 39 9.06 -13.72 -15.96
C ASP A 39 9.40 -12.22 -15.83
N THR A 40 8.39 -11.34 -15.75
CA THR A 40 8.58 -9.87 -15.70
C THR A 40 8.18 -9.22 -14.38
N CYS A 41 7.88 -10.01 -13.35
CA CYS A 41 7.54 -9.47 -12.03
C CYS A 41 8.81 -8.91 -11.35
N ASN A 42 9.12 -7.64 -11.65
CA ASN A 42 10.16 -6.87 -10.98
C ASN A 42 9.50 -5.76 -10.16
N GLY A 43 9.18 -6.07 -8.91
CA GLY A 43 8.56 -5.13 -7.97
C GLY A 43 8.58 -5.67 -6.53
N TRP A 44 8.33 -4.80 -5.54
CA TRP A 44 8.31 -5.16 -4.11
C TRP A 44 7.28 -6.22 -3.74
N PHE A 45 6.23 -6.37 -4.54
CA PHE A 45 5.15 -7.37 -4.36
C PHE A 45 5.36 -8.64 -5.19
N CYS A 46 6.47 -8.71 -5.93
CA CYS A 46 6.84 -9.89 -6.69
C CYS A 46 7.58 -10.85 -5.77
N TYR A 47 6.81 -11.73 -5.14
CA TYR A 47 7.37 -12.90 -4.49
C TYR A 47 7.81 -13.85 -5.60
N LYS A 48 9.09 -13.82 -5.95
CA LYS A 48 9.69 -14.97 -6.62
C LYS A 48 9.51 -16.11 -5.64
N ASP A 49 8.87 -17.18 -6.09
CA ASP A 49 8.89 -18.44 -5.34
C ASP A 49 10.35 -18.70 -5.00
N PHE A 50 10.70 -18.56 -3.73
CA PHE A 50 12.00 -18.95 -3.25
C PHE A 50 12.05 -20.43 -3.58
N LYS A 51 12.84 -20.82 -4.60
CA LYS A 51 13.31 -22.18 -4.67
C LYS A 51 14.00 -22.39 -3.33
N GLU A 52 13.36 -23.19 -2.48
CA GLU A 52 14.01 -23.67 -1.27
C GLU A 52 15.41 -24.09 -1.71
N PRO A 53 16.47 -23.51 -1.11
CA PRO A 53 17.82 -23.86 -1.51
C PRO A 53 17.88 -25.39 -1.47
N ASP A 54 18.23 -26.00 -2.61
CA ASP A 54 18.35 -27.46 -2.79
C ASP A 54 18.86 -27.99 -1.47
N SER A 55 17.99 -28.74 -0.78
CA SER A 55 18.12 -29.07 0.62
C SER A 55 19.59 -29.25 0.94
N LEU A 56 20.23 -28.24 1.54
CA LEU A 56 21.42 -28.50 2.29
C LEU A 56 20.91 -29.52 3.28
N GLN A 57 21.32 -30.77 3.08
CA GLN A 57 21.18 -31.83 4.06
C GLN A 57 22.01 -31.40 5.26
N ASN A 58 21.51 -30.39 5.95
CA ASN A 58 21.73 -30.17 7.35
C ASN A 58 20.99 -31.34 7.97
N ASN A 59 21.72 -32.43 8.19
CA ASN A 59 21.55 -33.21 9.40
C ASN A 59 21.73 -32.25 10.59
N LYS A 60 20.73 -31.41 10.83
CA LYS A 60 20.42 -30.91 12.15
C LYS A 60 19.39 -31.90 12.62
N ASP A 61 19.84 -32.84 13.43
CA ASP A 61 18.98 -33.67 14.24
C ASP A 61 17.95 -32.74 14.89
N ASN A 62 16.72 -32.78 14.37
CA ASN A 62 15.59 -32.05 14.90
C ASN A 62 15.13 -32.81 16.15
N GLN A 63 15.96 -32.81 17.18
CA GLN A 63 15.50 -33.05 18.53
C GLN A 63 14.77 -31.79 18.92
N ALA A 64 13.45 -31.82 18.81
CA ALA A 64 12.59 -30.86 19.49
C ALA A 64 13.01 -30.88 20.97
N SER A 65 13.74 -29.84 21.38
CA SER A 65 14.13 -29.60 22.76
C SER A 65 12.84 -29.39 23.54
N ILE A 66 12.38 -30.45 24.20
CA ILE A 66 11.37 -30.32 25.25
C ILE A 66 12.06 -29.51 26.33
N PHE A 67 11.68 -28.23 26.44
CA PHE A 67 12.19 -27.34 27.47
C PHE A 67 12.03 -28.01 28.85
N THR A 68 13.14 -28.28 29.52
CA THR A 68 13.21 -29.09 30.75
C THR A 68 12.85 -28.31 32.02
N GLY A 69 12.22 -27.14 31.88
CA GLY A 69 11.73 -26.34 33.01
C GLY A 69 12.79 -25.59 33.81
N THR A 70 14.09 -25.76 33.51
CA THR A 70 15.17 -25.17 34.31
C THR A 70 15.89 -24.08 33.52
N ILE A 71 15.63 -22.82 33.89
CA ILE A 71 16.33 -21.64 33.35
C ILE A 71 17.46 -21.25 34.30
N ASP A 72 18.66 -21.07 33.76
CA ASP A 72 19.76 -20.42 34.46
C ASP A 72 19.57 -18.89 34.44
N TRP A 73 18.86 -18.37 35.45
CA TRP A 73 18.48 -16.96 35.54
C TRP A 73 19.64 -15.98 35.58
N GLU A 74 20.85 -16.41 35.95
CA GLU A 74 22.04 -15.56 35.96
C GLU A 74 22.54 -15.30 34.54
N LYS A 75 22.48 -16.32 33.68
CA LYS A 75 22.96 -16.25 32.29
C LYS A 75 21.97 -15.58 31.33
N VAL A 76 20.66 -15.61 31.58
CA VAL A 76 19.62 -15.04 30.68
C VAL A 76 19.88 -13.56 30.34
N TRP A 77 20.55 -12.83 31.23
CA TRP A 77 20.88 -11.43 31.03
C TRP A 77 21.99 -11.18 30.00
N THR A 78 22.91 -12.13 29.84
CA THR A 78 24.13 -11.98 29.03
C THR A 78 24.12 -12.82 27.76
N ILE A 79 23.18 -13.75 27.60
CA ILE A 79 23.07 -14.56 26.37
C ILE A 79 22.83 -13.69 25.12
N PRO A 80 23.32 -14.13 23.95
CA PRO A 80 23.05 -13.48 22.66
C PRO A 80 21.53 -13.31 22.38
N PRO A 81 21.14 -12.29 21.59
CA PRO A 81 19.73 -12.04 21.27
C PRO A 81 19.01 -13.21 20.57
N GLU A 82 19.69 -13.92 19.67
CA GLU A 82 19.11 -15.08 18.95
C GLU A 82 18.85 -16.26 19.89
N GLU A 83 19.75 -16.49 20.84
CA GLU A 83 19.58 -17.52 21.86
C GLU A 83 18.41 -17.17 22.80
N LEU A 84 18.33 -15.91 23.25
CA LEU A 84 17.21 -15.43 24.06
C LEU A 84 15.87 -15.60 23.33
N LYS A 85 15.83 -15.27 22.04
CA LYS A 85 14.62 -15.42 21.21
C LYS A 85 14.17 -16.88 21.13
N THR A 86 15.11 -17.80 20.93
CA THR A 86 14.83 -19.23 20.89
C THR A 86 14.27 -19.70 22.22
N LEU A 87 14.91 -19.34 23.33
CA LEU A 87 14.47 -19.66 24.68
C LEU A 87 13.07 -19.12 24.99
N ILE A 88 12.75 -17.90 24.55
CA ILE A 88 11.41 -17.30 24.68
C ILE A 88 10.36 -18.13 23.94
N ASN A 89 10.65 -18.54 22.71
CA ASN A 89 9.72 -19.32 21.89
C ASN A 89 9.49 -20.72 22.47
N GLU A 90 10.53 -21.37 22.96
CA GLU A 90 10.44 -22.66 23.64
C GLU A 90 9.62 -22.55 24.94
N THR A 91 9.90 -21.53 25.76
CA THR A 91 9.18 -21.29 27.02
C THR A 91 7.71 -20.93 26.77
N LEU A 92 7.42 -20.16 25.71
CA LEU A 92 6.06 -19.87 25.27
C LEU A 92 5.32 -21.14 24.90
N SER A 93 5.93 -21.99 24.07
CA SER A 93 5.34 -23.26 23.65
C SER A 93 5.06 -24.18 24.84
N TRP A 94 5.97 -24.21 25.81
CA TRP A 94 5.81 -24.97 27.06
C TRP A 94 4.69 -24.43 27.96
N ALA A 95 4.55 -23.11 28.08
CA ALA A 95 3.47 -22.47 28.82
C ALA A 95 2.10 -22.66 28.15
N GLN A 96 2.04 -22.66 26.80
CA GLN A 96 0.81 -22.90 26.05
C GLN A 96 0.27 -24.33 26.20
N GLN A 97 1.15 -25.31 26.44
CA GLN A 97 0.72 -26.70 26.64
C GLN A 97 -0.08 -26.91 27.93
N ALA A 98 0.09 -26.06 28.95
CA ALA A 98 -0.67 -26.11 30.20
C ALA A 98 -0.85 -24.68 30.77
N PRO A 99 -1.85 -23.92 30.28
CA PRO A 99 -2.06 -22.52 30.67
C PRO A 99 -2.48 -22.31 32.14
N ASP A 100 -3.00 -23.36 32.78
CA ASP A 100 -3.42 -23.42 34.18
C ASP A 100 -2.26 -23.66 35.17
N ASP A 101 -1.08 -24.04 34.68
CA ASP A 101 0.12 -24.24 35.49
C ASP A 101 0.81 -22.89 35.77
N GLU A 102 0.70 -22.42 37.02
CA GLU A 102 1.28 -21.15 37.49
C GLU A 102 2.79 -21.08 37.25
N ASN A 103 3.53 -22.17 37.47
CA ASN A 103 4.98 -22.16 37.32
C ASN A 103 5.41 -21.91 35.87
N ARG A 104 4.68 -22.50 34.90
CA ARG A 104 4.97 -22.30 33.48
C ARG A 104 4.70 -20.88 33.05
N MET A 105 3.58 -20.32 33.50
CA MET A 105 3.19 -18.95 33.21
C MET A 105 4.19 -17.95 33.81
N LEU A 106 4.55 -18.12 35.09
CA LEU A 106 5.53 -17.27 35.77
C LEU A 106 6.90 -17.33 35.11
N THR A 107 7.33 -18.51 34.65
CA THR A 107 8.61 -18.67 33.95
C THR A 107 8.61 -17.91 32.62
N TYR A 108 7.54 -18.04 31.82
CA TYR A 108 7.38 -17.28 30.59
C TYR A 108 7.34 -15.77 30.83
N LEU A 109 6.51 -15.30 31.78
CA LEU A 109 6.37 -13.88 32.10
C LEU A 109 7.68 -13.28 32.63
N SER A 110 8.41 -14.03 33.46
CA SER A 110 9.74 -13.65 33.94
C SER A 110 10.72 -13.45 32.79
N LEU A 111 10.74 -14.38 31.82
CA LEU A 111 11.62 -14.30 30.66
C LEU A 111 11.24 -13.15 29.71
N GLN A 112 9.94 -12.93 29.47
CA GLN A 112 9.43 -11.74 28.77
C GLN A 112 9.87 -10.46 29.49
N GLY A 113 9.80 -10.43 30.82
CA GLY A 113 10.27 -9.31 31.62
C GLY A 113 11.78 -9.04 31.45
N VAL A 114 12.61 -10.09 31.32
CA VAL A 114 14.03 -9.92 31.00
C VAL A 114 14.21 -9.33 29.60
N ALA A 115 13.48 -9.83 28.60
CA ALA A 115 13.52 -9.28 27.24
C ALA A 115 13.12 -7.80 27.21
N MET A 116 12.04 -7.42 27.89
CA MET A 116 11.61 -6.02 28.02
C MET A 116 12.65 -5.16 28.72
N ARG A 117 13.28 -5.64 29.80
CA ARG A 117 14.34 -4.89 30.50
C ARG A 117 15.58 -4.71 29.64
N ARG A 118 15.99 -5.72 28.87
CA ARG A 118 17.09 -5.63 27.90
C ARG A 118 16.77 -4.66 26.77
N ALA A 119 15.54 -4.65 26.28
CA ALA A 119 15.07 -3.68 25.30
C ALA A 119 15.10 -2.25 25.87
N LYS A 120 14.68 -2.08 27.12
CA LYS A 120 14.74 -0.78 27.81
C LYS A 120 16.16 -0.25 27.93
N THR A 121 17.12 -1.07 28.40
CA THR A 121 18.52 -0.64 28.51
C THR A 121 19.14 -0.31 27.15
N PHE A 122 18.78 -1.06 26.10
CA PHE A 122 19.15 -0.73 24.72
C PHE A 122 18.56 0.61 24.29
N GLN A 123 17.27 0.88 24.55
CA GLN A 123 16.62 2.15 24.23
C GLN A 123 17.25 3.33 24.97
N GLU A 124 17.66 3.15 26.22
CA GLU A 124 18.39 4.17 26.99
C GLU A 124 19.76 4.46 26.36
N ALA A 125 20.52 3.43 26.01
CA ALA A 125 21.82 3.57 25.35
C ALA A 125 21.68 4.22 23.96
N TRP A 126 20.66 3.83 23.20
CA TRP A 126 20.31 4.41 21.91
C TRP A 126 19.97 5.90 22.05
N SER A 127 19.11 6.26 23.01
CA SER A 127 18.71 7.64 23.25
C SER A 127 19.91 8.50 23.65
N ALA A 128 20.79 7.99 24.51
CA ALA A 128 22.04 8.67 24.86
C ALA A 128 22.98 8.83 23.65
N ALA A 129 23.05 7.84 22.76
CA ALA A 129 23.86 7.91 21.54
C ALA A 129 23.33 8.97 20.57
N ILE A 130 22.01 9.05 20.38
CA ILE A 130 21.36 10.07 19.55
C ILE A 130 21.60 11.48 20.10
N LEU A 131 21.47 11.67 21.43
CA LEU A 131 21.76 12.98 22.05
C LEU A 131 23.21 13.39 21.87
N LYS A 132 24.14 12.43 21.91
CA LYS A 132 25.58 12.67 21.69
C LYS A 132 25.89 12.95 20.22
N TYR A 133 25.16 12.34 19.30
CA TYR A 133 25.36 12.45 17.86
C TYR A 133 24.05 12.83 17.14
N PRO A 134 23.59 14.10 17.25
CA PRO A 134 22.32 14.53 16.67
C PRO A 134 22.24 14.36 15.14
N ILE A 135 23.39 14.32 14.46
CA ILE A 135 23.47 14.01 13.03
C ILE A 135 22.96 12.60 12.68
N LEU A 136 22.93 11.67 13.63
CA LEU A 136 22.39 10.31 13.44
C LEU A 136 20.88 10.25 13.66
N ASP A 137 20.28 11.32 14.17
CA ASP A 137 18.86 11.39 14.45
C ASP A 137 18.11 12.01 13.26
N GLU A 138 17.32 11.17 12.61
CA GLU A 138 16.49 11.55 11.47
C GLU A 138 15.42 12.59 11.85
N VAL A 139 14.97 12.59 13.11
CA VAL A 139 14.02 13.59 13.60
C VAL A 139 14.70 14.94 13.69
N VAL A 140 15.92 15.01 14.23
CA VAL A 140 16.69 16.25 14.33
C VAL A 140 17.09 16.80 12.97
N GLN A 141 17.49 15.93 12.01
CA GLN A 141 17.77 16.36 10.63
C GLN A 141 16.56 17.04 9.97
N ARG A 142 15.35 16.61 10.32
CA ARG A 142 14.11 17.15 9.75
C ARG A 142 13.60 18.35 10.52
N SER A 143 13.61 18.30 11.85
CA SER A 143 13.05 19.34 12.73
C SER A 143 13.65 19.26 14.16
N PRO A 144 14.38 20.28 14.62
CA PRO A 144 15.16 20.17 15.86
C PRO A 144 14.33 20.23 17.17
N THR A 145 13.04 20.59 17.13
CA THR A 145 12.18 20.68 18.34
C THR A 145 10.69 20.47 18.03
N THR A 146 9.87 20.10 19.02
CA THR A 146 8.40 20.04 18.89
C THR A 146 7.78 21.37 18.45
N ALA A 147 8.36 22.50 18.86
CA ALA A 147 7.93 23.82 18.39
C ALA A 147 8.22 24.02 16.90
N ALA A 148 9.41 23.58 16.45
CA ALA A 148 9.75 23.55 15.02
C ALA A 148 8.84 22.60 14.25
N THR A 149 8.46 21.45 14.82
CA THR A 149 7.49 20.52 14.20
C THR A 149 6.11 21.16 14.07
N ASN A 150 5.66 21.96 15.03
CA ASN A 150 4.38 22.67 14.93
C ASN A 150 4.42 23.78 13.87
N LEU A 151 5.52 24.54 13.80
CA LEU A 151 5.73 25.54 12.75
C LEU A 151 5.83 24.89 11.37
N GLU A 152 6.47 23.72 11.28
CA GLU A 152 6.48 22.87 10.10
C GLU A 152 5.05 22.51 9.73
N ILE A 153 4.27 21.87 10.60
CA ILE A 153 2.86 21.49 10.33
C ILE A 153 2.03 22.68 9.84
N ILE A 154 2.26 23.89 10.35
CA ILE A 154 1.60 25.11 9.88
C ILE A 154 2.06 25.47 8.46
N ALA A 155 3.37 25.56 8.22
CA ALA A 155 3.94 25.82 6.90
C ALA A 155 3.53 24.75 5.87
N GLU A 156 3.55 23.48 6.26
CA GLU A 156 3.09 22.33 5.48
C GLU A 156 1.64 22.51 5.01
N ARG A 157 0.76 22.96 5.91
CA ARG A 157 -0.65 23.21 5.59
C ARG A 157 -0.79 24.37 4.61
N GLU A 158 0.00 25.43 4.78
CA GLU A 158 -0.04 26.59 3.88
C GLU A 158 0.50 26.27 2.50
N ASP A 159 1.62 25.56 2.42
CA ASP A 159 2.24 25.20 1.14
C ASP A 159 1.44 24.14 0.42
N ARG A 160 0.90 23.13 1.12
CA ARG A 160 -0.10 22.23 0.57
C ARG A 160 -1.33 22.99 0.06
N ARG A 161 -1.74 24.05 0.77
CA ARG A 161 -2.87 24.88 0.33
C ARG A 161 -2.58 25.64 -0.95
N LYS A 162 -1.40 26.25 -1.06
CA LYS A 162 -0.96 26.92 -2.29
C LYS A 162 -0.87 25.92 -3.44
N ALA A 163 -0.29 24.75 -3.21
CA ALA A 163 -0.14 23.69 -4.19
C ALA A 163 -1.49 23.22 -4.76
N ILE A 164 -2.43 22.83 -3.89
CA ILE A 164 -3.78 22.43 -4.31
C ILE A 164 -4.50 23.58 -5.01
N SER A 165 -4.24 24.83 -4.60
CA SER A 165 -4.82 25.99 -5.27
C SER A 165 -4.35 26.16 -6.71
N GLN A 166 -3.09 25.90 -7.01
CA GLN A 166 -2.54 25.97 -8.36
C GLN A 166 -3.08 24.87 -9.29
N MET A 167 -3.45 23.72 -8.72
CA MET A 167 -3.98 22.58 -9.47
C MET A 167 -5.37 22.82 -10.05
N ARG A 168 -6.17 23.71 -9.43
CA ARG A 168 -7.57 23.92 -9.77
C ARG A 168 -7.78 24.29 -11.24
N ASP A 169 -6.86 25.06 -11.82
CA ASP A 169 -7.01 25.57 -13.18
C ASP A 169 -6.68 24.51 -14.24
N GLN A 170 -5.93 23.47 -13.89
CA GLN A 170 -5.42 22.47 -14.84
C GLN A 170 -5.98 21.06 -14.60
N MET A 171 -6.61 20.83 -13.45
CA MET A 171 -7.13 19.53 -13.04
C MET A 171 -8.62 19.61 -12.68
N GLY A 172 -9.31 18.50 -12.88
CA GLY A 172 -10.69 18.28 -12.50
C GLY A 172 -10.87 16.92 -11.83
N LEU A 173 -11.94 16.79 -11.07
CA LEU A 173 -12.34 15.55 -10.43
C LEU A 173 -13.56 14.98 -11.15
N ILE A 174 -13.58 13.66 -11.33
CA ILE A 174 -14.75 12.92 -11.80
C ILE A 174 -15.19 11.99 -10.68
N PHE A 175 -16.46 12.08 -10.30
CA PHE A 175 -17.07 11.29 -9.26
C PHE A 175 -18.12 10.35 -9.86
N PHE A 176 -17.82 9.06 -9.92
CA PHE A 176 -18.77 8.05 -10.35
C PHE A 176 -19.63 7.57 -9.18
N PHE A 177 -20.94 7.59 -9.36
CA PHE A 177 -21.89 7.21 -8.32
C PHE A 177 -23.10 6.44 -8.88
N SER A 178 -23.84 5.82 -7.97
CA SER A 178 -25.16 5.25 -8.24
C SER A 178 -26.16 5.77 -7.20
N PRO A 179 -27.41 6.11 -7.57
CA PRO A 179 -28.45 6.49 -6.61
C PRO A 179 -28.79 5.37 -5.59
N ALA A 180 -28.55 4.11 -5.94
CA ALA A 180 -28.80 2.97 -5.05
C ALA A 180 -27.69 2.74 -4.00
N CYS A 181 -26.59 3.49 -4.08
CA CYS A 181 -25.40 3.30 -3.26
C CYS A 181 -25.44 4.19 -2.01
N ALA A 182 -25.59 3.59 -0.82
CA ALA A 182 -25.64 4.32 0.45
C ALA A 182 -24.33 5.06 0.80
N TYR A 183 -23.18 4.52 0.38
CA TYR A 183 -21.89 5.18 0.58
C TYR A 183 -21.70 6.39 -0.32
N CYS A 184 -22.38 6.43 -1.47
CA CYS A 184 -22.28 7.52 -2.42
C CYS A 184 -22.91 8.81 -1.87
N GLU A 185 -23.95 8.71 -1.04
CA GLU A 185 -24.50 9.87 -0.32
C GLU A 185 -23.51 10.43 0.72
N LYS A 186 -22.76 9.55 1.40
CA LYS A 186 -21.69 10.00 2.31
C LYS A 186 -20.55 10.67 1.56
N GLU A 187 -20.16 10.09 0.43
CA GLU A 187 -19.10 10.64 -0.42
C GLU A 187 -19.46 12.03 -0.95
N LYS A 188 -20.72 12.26 -1.35
CA LYS A 188 -21.19 13.60 -1.76
C LYS A 188 -20.95 14.66 -0.68
N ALA A 189 -21.19 14.34 0.59
CA ALA A 189 -20.95 15.26 1.70
C ALA A 189 -19.44 15.56 1.89
N ILE A 190 -18.59 14.54 1.74
CA ILE A 190 -17.13 14.68 1.83
C ILE A 190 -16.61 15.55 0.68
N ILE A 191 -17.03 15.25 -0.56
CA ILE A 191 -16.68 16.01 -1.75
C ILE A 191 -17.18 17.45 -1.65
N SER A 192 -18.40 17.69 -1.17
CA SER A 192 -18.91 19.06 -0.95
C SER A 192 -18.04 19.83 0.03
N SER A 193 -17.69 19.23 1.16
CA SER A 193 -16.79 19.85 2.13
C SER A 193 -15.39 20.09 1.56
N PHE A 194 -14.90 19.19 0.69
CA PHE A 194 -13.64 19.38 -0.02
C PHE A 194 -13.72 20.58 -0.98
N ILE A 195 -14.79 20.69 -1.75
CA ILE A 195 -15.05 21.83 -2.64
C ILE A 195 -15.04 23.14 -1.87
N ASP A 196 -15.76 23.20 -0.74
CA ASP A 196 -15.83 24.42 0.07
C ASP A 196 -14.48 24.80 0.66
N LYS A 197 -13.73 23.82 1.19
CA LYS A 197 -12.41 24.02 1.79
C LYS A 197 -11.38 24.53 0.77
N TRP A 198 -11.48 24.05 -0.47
CA TRP A 198 -10.48 24.26 -1.51
C TRP A 198 -11.01 25.10 -2.68
N ASP A 199 -12.17 25.74 -2.60
CA ASP A 199 -12.85 26.44 -3.72
C ASP A 199 -12.67 25.70 -5.06
N TRP A 200 -12.91 24.39 -5.05
CA TRP A 200 -12.65 23.49 -6.18
C TRP A 200 -13.87 23.41 -7.10
N LYS A 201 -13.84 24.10 -8.23
CA LYS A 201 -15.01 24.21 -9.12
C LYS A 201 -15.11 23.11 -10.18
N ASN A 202 -13.99 22.43 -10.46
CA ASN A 202 -13.90 21.44 -11.53
C ASN A 202 -14.25 20.05 -11.00
N LEU A 203 -15.53 19.79 -10.73
CA LEU A 203 -16.05 18.47 -10.38
C LEU A 203 -17.15 18.07 -11.35
N THR A 204 -17.06 16.87 -11.90
CA THR A 204 -18.14 16.24 -12.69
C THR A 204 -18.63 14.99 -11.97
N ALA A 205 -19.91 14.94 -11.62
CA ALA A 205 -20.53 13.73 -11.07
C ALA A 205 -21.22 12.95 -12.19
N ILE A 206 -20.91 11.66 -12.31
CA ILE A 206 -21.44 10.78 -13.37
C ILE A 206 -22.21 9.63 -12.73
N ASN A 207 -23.49 9.51 -13.11
CA ASN A 207 -24.30 8.36 -12.73
C ASN A 207 -23.97 7.17 -13.65
N ILE A 208 -23.48 6.07 -13.06
CA ILE A 208 -23.05 4.88 -13.81
C ILE A 208 -24.21 4.19 -14.56
N HIS A 209 -25.46 4.41 -14.15
CA HIS A 209 -26.63 3.83 -14.83
C HIS A 209 -27.09 4.65 -16.03
N GLU A 210 -26.84 5.97 -16.02
CA GLU A 210 -27.16 6.87 -17.13
C GLU A 210 -26.04 6.86 -18.19
N HIS A 211 -24.79 6.69 -17.75
CA HIS A 211 -23.60 6.64 -18.60
C HIS A 211 -22.78 5.37 -18.38
N PRO A 212 -23.32 4.18 -18.73
CA PRO A 212 -22.61 2.91 -18.55
C PRO A 212 -21.40 2.76 -19.47
N ASP A 213 -21.41 3.43 -20.62
CA ASP A 213 -20.30 3.53 -21.57
C ASP A 213 -19.09 4.25 -20.96
N LEU A 214 -19.31 5.41 -20.34
CA LEU A 214 -18.24 6.14 -19.64
C LEU A 214 -17.72 5.36 -18.43
N ALA A 215 -18.61 4.71 -17.66
CA ALA A 215 -18.19 3.86 -16.55
C ALA A 215 -17.29 2.71 -17.03
N ALA A 216 -17.60 2.11 -18.18
CA ALA A 216 -16.79 1.06 -18.79
C ALA A 216 -15.44 1.59 -19.32
N GLU A 217 -15.42 2.77 -19.96
CA GLU A 217 -14.19 3.41 -20.46
C GLU A 217 -13.21 3.71 -19.32
N TYR A 218 -13.71 4.24 -18.21
CA TYR A 218 -12.91 4.49 -17.00
C TYR A 218 -12.65 3.21 -16.18
N GLY A 219 -13.20 2.06 -16.59
CA GLY A 219 -13.02 0.79 -15.88
C GLY A 219 -13.54 0.82 -14.44
N VAL A 220 -14.65 1.53 -14.20
CA VAL A 220 -15.30 1.66 -12.90
C VAL A 220 -16.00 0.34 -12.55
N GLN A 221 -15.50 -0.33 -11.51
CA GLN A 221 -16.04 -1.63 -11.05
C GLN A 221 -16.90 -1.50 -9.80
N VAL A 222 -16.62 -0.47 -8.98
CA VAL A 222 -17.28 -0.21 -7.70
C VAL A 222 -17.57 1.27 -7.59
N VAL A 223 -18.65 1.64 -6.89
CA VAL A 223 -18.97 3.03 -6.56
C VAL A 223 -19.05 3.22 -5.04
N PRO A 224 -18.68 4.38 -4.49
CA PRO A 224 -18.15 5.55 -5.20
C PRO A 224 -16.74 5.34 -5.78
N ASP A 225 -16.42 5.94 -6.93
CA ASP A 225 -15.06 5.94 -7.52
C ASP A 225 -14.71 7.36 -7.98
N ILE A 226 -13.56 7.85 -7.52
CA ILE A 226 -13.08 9.20 -7.82
C ILE A 226 -11.87 9.10 -8.73
N TRP A 227 -11.93 9.86 -9.82
CA TRP A 227 -10.87 10.03 -10.78
C TRP A 227 -10.43 11.48 -10.79
N VAL A 228 -9.16 11.67 -11.11
CA VAL A 228 -8.64 12.99 -11.45
C VAL A 228 -8.30 12.99 -12.93
N VAL A 229 -8.64 14.10 -13.57
CA VAL A 229 -8.31 14.39 -14.97
C VAL A 229 -7.53 15.70 -15.01
N GLY A 230 -6.62 15.85 -15.95
CA GLY A 230 -5.86 17.07 -16.11
C GLY A 230 -5.40 17.27 -17.53
N ASN A 231 -5.30 18.54 -17.93
CA ASN A 231 -4.76 18.90 -19.24
C ASN A 231 -3.25 19.14 -19.11
N THR A 232 -2.46 18.36 -19.84
CA THR A 232 -1.01 18.52 -19.91
C THR A 232 -0.61 18.96 -21.31
N ASP A 233 0.61 19.47 -21.47
CA ASP A 233 1.15 19.83 -22.79
C ASP A 233 1.21 18.62 -23.76
N GLN A 234 1.16 17.40 -23.24
CA GLN A 234 1.15 16.14 -23.98
C GLN A 234 -0.25 15.56 -24.19
N GLY A 235 -1.30 16.31 -23.84
CA GLY A 235 -2.71 15.90 -23.93
C GLY A 235 -3.36 15.67 -22.57
N ILE A 236 -4.58 15.12 -22.62
CA ILE A 236 -5.37 14.83 -21.41
C ILE A 236 -4.78 13.62 -20.70
N ARG A 237 -4.49 13.77 -19.40
CA ARG A 237 -4.10 12.66 -18.52
C ARG A 237 -5.19 12.42 -17.50
N GLN A 238 -5.33 11.16 -17.11
CA GLN A 238 -6.26 10.76 -16.08
C GLN A 238 -5.67 9.62 -15.24
N THR A 239 -6.03 9.59 -13.97
CA THR A 239 -5.68 8.50 -13.06
C THR A 239 -6.78 8.32 -12.02
N ARG A 240 -6.94 7.08 -11.56
CA ARG A 240 -7.86 6.78 -10.47
C ARG A 240 -7.29 7.36 -9.18
N LEU A 241 -8.09 8.16 -8.49
CA LEU A 241 -7.73 8.73 -7.21
C LEU A 241 -8.05 7.75 -6.08
N LYS A 242 -9.30 7.27 -6.03
CA LYS A 242 -9.78 6.35 -5.00
C LYS A 242 -11.04 5.61 -5.44
N ALA A 243 -10.97 4.28 -5.41
CA ALA A 243 -12.14 3.43 -5.46
C ALA A 243 -12.66 3.14 -4.04
N GLY A 244 -13.96 3.25 -3.85
CA GLY A 244 -14.63 3.22 -2.56
C GLY A 244 -14.68 4.58 -1.88
N LEU A 245 -15.25 4.62 -0.67
CA LEU A 245 -15.39 5.85 0.12
C LEU A 245 -14.00 6.47 0.36
N ALA A 246 -13.88 7.78 0.09
CA ALA A 246 -12.66 8.54 0.24
C ALA A 246 -12.75 9.49 1.44
N GLU A 247 -11.61 9.81 2.04
CA GLU A 247 -11.47 10.92 2.98
C GLU A 247 -10.86 12.15 2.30
N HIS A 248 -10.96 13.33 2.92
CA HIS A 248 -10.28 14.54 2.41
C HIS A 248 -8.80 14.31 2.15
N ALA A 249 -8.12 13.56 3.04
CA ALA A 249 -6.70 13.26 2.90
C ALA A 249 -6.40 12.36 1.68
N ASP A 250 -7.34 11.52 1.25
CA ASP A 250 -7.18 10.71 0.04
C ASP A 250 -7.26 11.59 -1.20
N ILE A 251 -8.24 12.50 -1.25
CA ILE A 251 -8.41 13.45 -2.36
C ILE A 251 -7.18 14.37 -2.46
N GLU A 252 -6.73 14.94 -1.35
CA GLU A 252 -5.54 15.80 -1.32
C GLU A 252 -4.27 15.05 -1.81
N ARG A 253 -4.03 13.83 -1.29
CA ARG A 253 -2.87 13.02 -1.69
C ARG A 253 -2.92 12.60 -3.15
N GLY A 254 -4.10 12.21 -3.64
CA GLY A 254 -4.27 11.81 -5.03
C GLY A 254 -4.04 12.95 -6.01
N LEU A 255 -4.53 14.15 -5.70
CA LEU A 255 -4.27 15.36 -6.49
C LEU A 255 -2.77 15.69 -6.53
N LEU A 256 -2.09 15.67 -5.37
CA LEU A 256 -0.65 15.92 -5.27
C LEU A 256 0.16 14.89 -6.07
N SER A 257 -0.21 13.61 -5.95
CA SER A 257 0.46 12.52 -6.68
C SER A 257 0.29 12.66 -8.19
N ALA A 258 -0.94 12.91 -8.67
CA ALA A 258 -1.22 13.11 -10.07
C ALA A 258 -0.50 14.35 -10.62
N TRP A 259 -0.49 15.46 -9.88
CA TRP A 259 0.21 16.67 -10.27
C TRP A 259 1.72 16.43 -10.45
N ASN A 260 2.37 15.82 -9.46
CA ASN A 260 3.79 15.52 -9.52
C ASN A 260 4.12 14.61 -10.71
N GLN A 261 3.29 13.59 -10.95
CA GLN A 261 3.47 12.65 -12.06
C GLN A 261 3.27 13.29 -13.44
N TRP A 262 2.35 14.24 -13.56
CA TRP A 262 1.93 14.78 -14.86
C TRP A 262 2.70 16.02 -15.28
N PHE A 263 3.00 16.90 -14.32
CA PHE A 263 3.64 18.18 -14.60
C PHE A 263 5.12 18.20 -14.21
N GLY A 264 5.64 17.13 -13.58
CA GLY A 264 7.04 17.04 -13.14
C GLY A 264 7.44 18.12 -12.14
N LYS A 265 6.46 18.82 -11.56
CA LYS A 265 6.64 19.85 -10.54
C LYS A 265 6.39 19.17 -9.20
N ASN A 266 7.37 19.21 -8.31
CA ASN A 266 7.15 18.89 -6.91
C ASN A 266 6.25 19.98 -6.33
N ALA A 267 4.93 19.78 -6.41
CA ALA A 267 3.94 20.74 -5.91
C ALA A 267 4.15 20.99 -4.42
N TYR A 268 4.61 19.97 -3.72
CA TYR A 268 4.88 19.98 -2.30
C TYR A 268 5.93 18.93 -1.97
N GLU A 269 7.14 19.38 -1.64
CA GLU A 269 8.14 18.59 -0.92
C GLU A 269 8.29 19.22 0.47
N ARG A 270 8.20 18.38 1.51
CA ARG A 270 8.46 18.83 2.88
C ARG A 270 9.93 19.28 2.95
N PRO A 271 10.22 20.54 3.34
CA PRO A 271 11.59 21.03 3.41
C PRO A 271 12.38 20.36 4.53
N GLU A 272 13.66 20.05 4.29
CA GLU A 272 14.61 19.73 5.37
C GLU A 272 15.01 21.03 6.07
N MET A 273 14.70 21.17 7.36
CA MET A 273 14.85 22.44 8.07
C MET A 273 16.24 22.66 8.67
N VAL A 274 17.11 21.64 8.63
CA VAL A 274 18.47 21.72 9.17
C VAL A 274 19.47 21.68 8.04
N GLU A 275 20.18 22.79 7.85
CA GLU A 275 21.42 22.79 7.07
C GLU A 275 22.44 21.92 7.83
N ASN A 276 22.79 20.77 7.25
CA ASN A 276 23.77 19.86 7.82
C ASN A 276 25.13 20.56 7.90
N LEU A 277 25.48 21.13 9.07
CA LEU A 277 26.77 21.79 9.31
C LEU A 277 27.97 20.87 9.02
N VAL A 278 27.78 19.56 9.13
CA VAL A 278 28.75 18.52 8.73
C VAL A 278 28.01 17.44 7.94
N PRO A 279 28.45 17.09 6.71
CA PRO A 279 27.88 15.97 5.97
C PRO A 279 28.09 14.63 6.69
N PHE A 280 27.08 13.75 6.67
CA PHE A 280 27.15 12.43 7.32
C PHE A 280 28.40 11.61 6.91
N LYS A 281 28.79 11.68 5.63
CA LYS A 281 29.99 11.01 5.10
C LYS A 281 31.28 11.51 5.75
N GLU A 282 31.34 12.78 6.14
CA GLU A 282 32.50 13.37 6.84
C GLU A 282 32.51 12.98 8.32
N PHE A 283 31.35 12.95 8.97
CA PHE A 283 31.19 12.42 10.32
C PHE A 283 31.68 10.96 10.44
N LEU A 284 31.38 10.11 9.46
CA LEU A 284 31.88 8.72 9.45
C LEU A 284 33.41 8.62 9.31
N LYS A 285 34.05 9.60 8.66
CA LYS A 285 35.51 9.63 8.53
C LYS A 285 36.17 10.10 9.83
N SER A 286 35.64 11.13 10.47
CA SER A 286 36.18 11.66 11.73
C SER A 286 35.96 10.69 12.91
N SER A 287 34.80 10.02 12.97
CA SER A 287 34.49 9.03 14.02
C SER A 287 35.33 7.75 13.95
N LYS A 288 35.85 7.40 12.76
CA LYS A 288 36.81 6.29 12.58
C LYS A 288 38.25 6.68 12.89
N ALA A 289 38.60 7.97 12.79
CA ALA A 289 39.96 8.46 13.06
C ALA A 289 40.25 8.63 14.57
N GLY A 290 39.20 8.69 15.40
CA GLY A 290 39.30 8.79 16.86
C GLY A 290 39.12 7.47 17.61
N ARG A 291 39.30 6.33 16.94
CA ARG A 291 39.21 4.98 17.52
C ARG A 291 40.47 4.19 17.25
#